data_AF-A0A3C0TTV1-F1
#
_entry.id   AF-A0A3C0TTV1-F1
#
_cell.length_a   1.000
_cell.length_b   1.000
_cell.length_c   1.000
_cell.angle_alpha   90.00
_cell.angle_beta   90.00
_cell.angle_gamma   90.00
#
_symmetry.space_group_name_H-M   'P 1'
#
loop_
_entity.id
_entity.type
_entity.pdbx_description
1 polymer ?
#
loop_
_entity_poly.entity_id
_entity_poly.type
_entity_poly.pdbx_seq_one_letter_code
_entity_poly.pdbx_strand_id
1 'polypeptide(L)' 'MTRTPTQPSLFIPHGGGPCFFMEWNMGPRDTWKSMEAWLRSLGDTLPARPRAIVVISGHWEEQAFTGSDAGK' A
#
# COMPACT_ATOMS: atom_id res chain seq x y z
N MET A 1 3.03 -27.52 -16.87
CA MET A 1 3.19 -26.08 -16.65
C MET A 1 2.49 -25.72 -15.34
N THR A 2 3.19 -25.22 -14.33
CA THR A 2 2.59 -24.73 -13.09
C THR A 2 1.93 -23.37 -13.34
N ARG A 3 0.67 -23.22 -12.92
CA ARG A 3 -0.07 -21.96 -13.05
C ARG A 3 0.48 -20.95 -12.05
N THR A 4 0.79 -19.73 -12.49
CA THR A 4 1.14 -18.63 -11.57
C THR A 4 -0.05 -18.36 -10.64
N PRO A 5 0.15 -18.29 -9.31
CA PRO A 5 -0.91 -17.94 -8.39
C PRO A 5 -1.45 -16.53 -8.68
N THR A 6 -2.78 -16.37 -8.64
CA THR A 6 -3.43 -15.07 -8.73
C THR A 6 -3.10 -14.25 -7.50
N GLN A 7 -2.60 -13.02 -7.68
CA GLN A 7 -2.34 -12.08 -6.58
C GLN A 7 -3.64 -11.39 -6.14
N PRO A 8 -3.76 -10.98 -4.86
CA PRO A 8 -4.94 -10.27 -4.37
C PRO A 8 -4.94 -8.80 -4.83
N SER A 9 -6.14 -8.21 -4.88
CA SER A 9 -6.32 -6.75 -4.91
C SER A 9 -6.57 -6.27 -3.50
N LEU A 10 -5.83 -5.26 -3.06
CA LEU A 10 -5.93 -4.71 -1.71
C LEU A 10 -6.38 -3.24 -1.79
N PHE A 11 -7.32 -2.86 -0.93
CA PHE A 11 -7.60 -1.46 -0.67
C PHE A 11 -6.70 -1.00 0.47
N ILE A 12 -5.76 -0.10 0.18
CA ILE A 12 -4.84 0.45 1.17
C ILE A 12 -5.26 1.89 1.44
N PRO A 13 -5.72 2.23 2.66
CA PRO A 13 -6.05 3.59 2.99
C PRO A 13 -4.77 4.43 3.01
N HIS A 14 -4.68 5.45 2.16
CA HIS A 14 -3.69 6.51 2.34
C HIS A 14 -4.24 7.48 3.40
N GLY A 15 -3.96 7.23 4.68
CA GLY A 15 -4.47 8.08 5.76
C GLY A 15 -4.10 9.55 5.54
N GLY A 16 -5.00 10.47 5.85
CA GLY A 16 -4.79 11.93 5.77
C GLY A 16 -3.98 12.54 6.92
N GLY A 17 -3.21 11.73 7.65
CA GLY A 17 -2.46 12.15 8.85
C GLY A 17 -1.30 11.20 9.13
N PRO A 18 -0.30 11.62 9.94
CA PRO A 18 1.04 11.06 9.94
C PRO A 18 1.03 9.55 10.08
N CYS A 19 1.64 8.93 9.09
CA CYS A 19 1.96 7.52 9.11
C CYS A 19 2.83 7.22 10.36
N PHE A 20 2.90 5.96 10.79
CA PHE A 20 3.79 5.46 11.87
C PHE A 20 5.29 5.76 11.65
N PHE A 21 5.65 6.46 10.57
CA PHE A 21 6.95 7.07 10.33
C PHE A 21 7.17 8.43 11.02
N MET A 22 6.14 9.01 11.66
CA MET A 22 6.19 10.34 12.27
C MET A 22 5.65 10.32 13.71
N GLU A 23 6.12 11.26 14.54
CA GLU A 23 5.57 11.45 15.89
C GLU A 23 4.14 11.99 15.81
N TRP A 24 3.21 11.31 16.50
CA TRP A 24 1.80 11.69 16.55
C TRP A 24 1.49 12.45 17.84
N ASN A 25 0.94 13.66 17.71
CA ASN A 25 0.63 14.56 18.83
C ASN A 25 -0.87 14.93 18.95
N MET A 26 -1.73 14.45 18.05
CA MET A 26 -3.17 14.79 18.01
C MET A 26 -4.08 13.73 18.66
N GLY A 27 -3.53 12.73 19.35
CA GLY A 27 -4.30 11.64 19.96
C GLY A 27 -3.41 10.63 20.70
N PRO A 28 -3.95 9.45 21.08
CA PRO A 28 -3.16 8.41 21.73
C PRO A 28 -1.92 8.04 20.92
N ARG A 29 -0.75 7.91 21.58
CA ARG A 29 0.53 7.67 20.88
C ARG A 29 0.54 6.39 20.03
N ASP A 30 -0.35 5.44 20.33
CA ASP A 30 -0.49 4.16 19.67
C ASP A 30 -1.57 4.12 18.56
N THR A 31 -2.19 5.28 18.24
CA THR A 31 -3.25 5.42 17.21
C THR A 31 -2.94 4.64 15.92
N TRP A 32 -1.69 4.63 15.49
CA TRP A 32 -1.27 4.05 14.21
C TRP A 32 -0.68 2.63 14.28
N LYS A 33 -0.53 2.04 15.48
CA LYS A 33 0.17 0.74 15.65
C LYS A 33 -0.51 -0.41 14.91
N SER A 34 -1.84 -0.47 14.93
CA SER A 34 -2.57 -1.53 14.22
C SER A 34 -2.41 -1.41 12.69
N MET A 35 -2.39 -0.19 12.17
CA MET A 35 -2.14 0.08 10.75
C MET A 35 -0.72 -0.31 10.36
N GLU A 36 0.27 0.02 11.20
CA GLU A 36 1.66 -0.40 11.00
C GLU A 36 1.77 -1.93 10.95
N ALA A 37 1.19 -2.62 11.93
CA ALA A 37 1.22 -4.08 12.00
C ALA A 37 0.58 -4.72 10.76
N TRP A 38 -0.55 -4.19 10.32
CA TRP A 38 -1.22 -4.66 9.11
C TRP A 38 -0.36 -4.46 7.86
N LEU A 39 0.18 -3.26 7.63
CA LEU A 39 1.02 -2.97 6.45
C LEU A 39 2.29 -3.82 6.42
N ARG A 40 2.93 -4.04 7.58
CA ARG A 40 4.10 -4.93 7.68
C ARG A 40 3.76 -6.38 7.33
N SER A 41 2.57 -6.85 7.71
CA SER A 41 2.13 -8.23 7.45
C SER A 41 1.74 -8.51 6.00
N LEU A 42 1.51 -7.48 5.17
CA LEU A 42 0.94 -7.67 3.82
C LEU A 42 1.78 -8.61 2.96
N GLY A 43 3.11 -8.51 3.02
CA GLY A 43 4.01 -9.38 2.26
C GLY A 43 3.80 -10.87 2.55
N ASP A 44 3.51 -11.21 3.80
CA ASP A 44 3.31 -12.60 4.25
C ASP A 44 1.94 -13.16 3.83
N THR A 45 1.01 -12.30 3.43
CA THR A 45 -0.32 -12.71 2.94
C THR A 45 -0.35 -13.05 1.46
N LEU A 46 0.73 -12.78 0.72
CA LEU A 46 0.78 -12.97 -0.73
C LEU A 46 1.07 -14.45 -1.08
N PRO A 47 0.39 -15.01 -2.09
CA PRO A 47 0.56 -16.42 -2.47
C PRO A 47 1.93 -16.73 -3.10
N ALA A 48 2.64 -15.69 -3.55
CA ALA A 48 4.01 -15.71 -4.05
C ALA A 48 4.53 -14.27 -4.14
N ARG A 49 5.85 -14.08 -4.25
CA ARG A 49 6.44 -12.75 -4.50
C ARG A 49 5.91 -12.16 -5.82
N PRO A 50 5.29 -10.96 -5.83
CA PRO A 50 4.85 -10.32 -7.05
C PRO A 50 6.02 -9.96 -7.95
N ARG A 51 5.81 -10.06 -9.27
CA ARG A 51 6.78 -9.60 -10.28
C ARG A 51 6.66 -8.10 -10.58
N ALA A 52 5.50 -7.53 -10.32
CA ALA A 52 5.16 -6.12 -10.50
C ALA A 52 4.05 -5.76 -9.53
N ILE A 53 3.91 -4.48 -9.23
CA ILE A 53 2.82 -3.92 -8.43
C ILE A 53 2.14 -2.86 -9.28
N VAL A 54 0.81 -2.91 -9.35
CA VAL A 54 0.00 -1.84 -9.95
C VAL A 54 -0.66 -1.09 -8.81
N VAL A 55 -0.45 0.22 -8.74
CA VAL A 55 -1.03 1.09 -7.73
C VAL A 55 -2.03 2.03 -8.41
N ILE A 56 -3.25 2.10 -7.87
CA ILE A 56 -4.26 3.07 -8.28
C ILE A 56 -4.40 4.07 -7.13
N SER A 57 -4.01 5.31 -7.35
CA SER A 57 -4.06 6.39 -6.35
C SER A 57 -5.35 7.19 -6.48
N GLY A 58 -5.96 7.52 -5.34
CA GLY A 58 -7.12 8.43 -5.28
C GLY A 58 -6.77 9.91 -5.45
N HIS A 59 -5.48 10.28 -5.39
CA HIS A 59 -5.00 11.67 -5.44
C HIS A 59 -4.04 11.94 -6.60
N TRP A 60 -4.04 11.09 -7.62
CA TRP A 60 -3.37 11.42 -8.88
C TRP A 60 -4.35 12.17 -9.78
N GLU A 61 -4.48 13.47 -9.54
CA GLU A 61 -5.37 14.34 -10.31
C GLU A 61 -4.67 14.83 -11.58
N GLU A 62 -5.15 14.38 -12.74
CA GLU A 62 -4.64 14.79 -14.05
C GLU A 62 -5.78 15.05 -15.04
N GLN A 63 -5.52 15.92 -16.02
CA GLN A 63 -6.52 16.26 -17.05
C GLN A 63 -6.82 15.10 -18.01
N ALA A 64 -5.95 14.09 -18.05
CA ALA A 64 -6.09 12.89 -18.86
C ALA A 64 -5.51 11.67 -18.13
N PHE A 65 -5.79 10.46 -18.65
CA PHE A 65 -5.16 9.25 -18.15
C PHE A 65 -3.63 9.35 -18.27
N THR A 66 -2.94 9.12 -17.17
CA THR A 66 -1.49 9.14 -17.07
C THR A 66 -1.00 7.91 -16.33
N GLY A 67 0.24 7.50 -16.63
CA GLY A 67 0.91 6.38 -15.98
C GLY A 67 2.36 6.77 -15.67
N SER A 68 2.86 6.27 -14.55
CA SER A 68 4.27 6.36 -14.17
C SER A 68 4.81 4.95 -14.02
N ASP A 69 6.00 4.73 -14.59
CA ASP A 69 6.75 3.49 -14.42
C ASP A 69 8.05 3.80 -13.68
N ALA A 70 8.33 3.01 -12.66
CA ALA A 70 9.65 2.97 -12.05
C ALA A 70 10.49 1.97 -12.83
N GLY A 71 10.82 2.33 -14.07
CA GLY A 71 11.72 1.56 -14.91
C GLY A 71 13.07 1.36 -14.21
N LYS A 72 13.78 0.28 -14.60
CA LYS A 72 15.19 0.13 -14.24
C LYS A 72 16.03 1.25 -14.83
#